data_AF-A0A8C5AS27-F1
#
_entry.id   AF-A0A8C5AS27-F1
#
_cell.length_a   1.000
_cell.length_b   1.000
_cell.length_c   1.000
_cell.angle_alpha   90.00
_cell.angle_beta   90.00
_cell.angle_gamma   90.00
#
_symmetry.space_group_name_H-M   'P 1'
#
loop_
_entity.id
_entity.type
_entity.pdbx_description
1 polymer ?
#
loop_
_entity_poly.entity_id
_entity_poly.type
_entity_poly.pdbx_seq_one_letter_code
_entity_poly.pdbx_strand_id
1 'polypeptide(L)'
;MLHDKSLYRVSTTKKNWTASREDCQKRKADLVVINSREELNQVSRFVSRLMDTSWIGLSDREKEGTHKWVDGTPMTSSWRHVKPRDDGGARDCVVAGEDGWSEEPCNRLHHWICEKVLDLDHLEAERNKEGP
;
A
#
# COMPACT_ATOMS: atom_id res chain seq x y z
N MET A 1 5.72 11.53 -21.57
CA MET A 1 5.05 11.65 -20.24
C MET A 1 4.52 10.26 -19.94
N LEU A 2 5.21 9.51 -19.09
CA LEU A 2 4.79 8.16 -18.74
C LEU A 2 3.62 8.26 -17.77
N HIS A 3 2.44 7.83 -18.21
CA HIS A 3 1.30 7.65 -17.34
C HIS A 3 1.40 6.26 -16.72
N ASP A 4 2.07 6.14 -15.58
CA ASP A 4 2.01 4.93 -14.78
C ASP A 4 0.55 4.72 -14.38
N LYS A 5 -0.10 3.74 -15.02
CA LYS A 5 -1.43 3.30 -14.62
C LYS A 5 -1.24 2.21 -13.58
N SER A 6 -1.92 2.29 -12.45
CA SER A 6 -1.86 1.23 -11.44
C SER A 6 -3.13 0.39 -11.43
N LEU A 7 -2.97 -0.92 -11.30
CA LEU A 7 -4.06 -1.84 -10.97
C LEU A 7 -4.07 -2.12 -9.48
N TYR A 8 -5.25 -2.02 -8.88
CA TYR A 8 -5.44 -2.23 -7.46
C TYR A 8 -6.26 -3.48 -7.20
N ARG A 9 -5.93 -4.18 -6.12
CA ARG A 9 -6.74 -5.28 -5.60
C ARG A 9 -6.88 -5.16 -4.09
N VAL A 10 -8.11 -4.97 -3.63
CA VAL A 10 -8.46 -5.04 -2.20
C VAL A 10 -8.71 -6.51 -1.84
N SER A 11 -8.12 -6.96 -0.74
CA SER A 11 -8.31 -8.31 -0.22
C SER A 11 -9.74 -8.54 0.30
N THR A 12 -10.23 -9.78 0.21
CA THR A 12 -11.50 -10.20 0.83
C THR A 12 -11.32 -10.88 2.19
N THR A 13 -10.08 -11.10 2.62
CA THR A 13 -9.73 -11.72 3.91
C THR A 13 -8.75 -10.82 4.65
N LYS A 14 -8.42 -11.16 5.90
CA LYS A 14 -7.46 -10.39 6.70
C LYS A 14 -6.17 -11.18 6.96
N LYS A 15 -5.04 -10.48 6.94
CA LYS A 15 -3.69 -11.02 7.20
C LYS A 15 -2.86 -10.02 7.98
N ASN A 16 -1.74 -10.48 8.53
CA ASN A 16 -0.71 -9.59 9.06
C ASN A 16 0.05 -8.88 7.93
N TRP A 17 0.79 -7.82 8.24
CA TRP A 17 1.41 -6.99 7.20
C TRP A 17 2.36 -7.78 6.29
N THR A 18 3.23 -8.61 6.87
CA THR A 18 4.20 -9.44 6.11
C THR A 18 3.48 -10.42 5.17
N ALA A 19 2.49 -11.17 5.67
CA ALA A 19 1.75 -12.14 4.86
C ALA A 19 0.87 -11.47 3.79
N SER A 20 0.46 -10.23 4.03
CA SER A 20 -0.26 -9.40 3.06
C SER A 20 0.65 -8.98 1.91
N ARG A 21 1.85 -8.50 2.24
CA ARG A 21 2.90 -8.17 1.26
C ARG A 21 3.27 -9.36 0.40
N GLU A 22 3.48 -10.52 1.02
CA GLU A 22 3.76 -11.76 0.29
C GLU A 22 2.63 -12.16 -0.68
N ASP A 23 1.35 -11.95 -0.34
CA ASP A 23 0.24 -12.21 -1.26
C ASP A 23 0.29 -11.29 -2.48
N CYS A 24 0.61 -10.00 -2.30
CA CYS A 24 0.80 -9.08 -3.42
C CYS A 24 1.99 -9.49 -4.29
N GLN A 25 3.13 -9.83 -3.69
CA GLN A 25 4.35 -10.23 -4.40
C GLN A 25 4.14 -11.51 -5.22
N LYS A 26 3.38 -12.49 -4.70
CA LYS A 26 2.98 -13.69 -5.45
C LYS A 26 2.17 -13.37 -6.72
N ARG A 27 1.58 -12.17 -6.81
CA ARG A 27 0.79 -11.69 -7.95
C ARG A 27 1.57 -10.73 -8.86
N LYS A 28 2.89 -10.63 -8.68
CA LYS A 28 3.75 -9.64 -9.39
C LYS A 28 3.28 -8.20 -9.12
N ALA A 29 2.96 -7.92 -7.87
CA ALA A 29 2.51 -6.64 -7.32
C ALA A 29 3.23 -6.41 -5.98
N ASP A 30 3.01 -5.29 -5.30
CA ASP A 30 3.39 -5.11 -3.89
C ASP A 30 2.23 -4.46 -3.12
N LEU A 31 2.36 -4.23 -1.82
CA LEU A 31 1.41 -3.38 -1.09
C LEU A 31 1.41 -1.97 -1.69
N VAL A 32 0.24 -1.33 -1.74
CA VAL A 32 0.07 -0.02 -2.37
C VAL A 32 1.04 1.02 -1.82
N VAL A 33 1.72 1.71 -2.73
CA VAL A 33 2.51 2.90 -2.46
C VAL A 33 1.65 4.10 -2.83
N ILE A 34 1.67 5.13 -1.99
CA ILE A 34 0.83 6.32 -2.22
C ILE A 34 1.77 7.51 -2.42
N ASN A 35 2.07 7.78 -3.69
CA ASN A 35 2.97 8.84 -4.15
C ASN A 35 2.23 10.02 -4.81
N SER A 36 0.91 9.90 -5.04
CA SER A 36 0.09 10.93 -5.67
C SER A 36 -1.24 11.19 -4.97
N ARG A 37 -1.89 12.31 -5.31
CA ARG A 37 -3.21 12.66 -4.76
C ARG A 37 -4.29 11.71 -5.29
N GLU A 38 -4.13 11.28 -6.53
CA GLU A 38 -5.00 10.35 -7.23
C GLU A 38 -5.01 8.99 -6.51
N GLU A 39 -3.83 8.47 -6.14
CA GLU A 39 -3.68 7.24 -5.36
C GLU A 39 -4.27 7.36 -3.97
N LEU A 40 -4.01 8.48 -3.27
CA LEU A 40 -4.60 8.73 -1.96
C LEU A 40 -6.13 8.71 -2.03
N ASN A 41 -6.71 9.35 -3.05
CA ASN A 41 -8.16 9.37 -3.26
C ASN A 41 -8.70 7.97 -3.59
N GLN A 42 -7.95 7.19 -4.37
CA GLN A 42 -8.34 5.83 -4.73
C GLN A 42 -8.34 4.90 -3.52
N VAL A 43 -7.29 4.94 -2.69
CA VAL A 43 -7.20 4.18 -1.43
C VAL A 43 -8.31 4.61 -0.46
N SER A 44 -8.57 5.91 -0.32
CA SER A 44 -9.65 6.45 0.52
C SER A 44 -11.03 5.90 0.11
N ARG A 45 -11.29 5.78 -1.20
CA ARG A 45 -12.54 5.17 -1.70
C ARG A 45 -12.63 3.68 -1.39
N PHE A 46 -11.52 2.94 -1.45
CA PHE A 46 -11.52 1.52 -1.11
C PHE A 46 -11.86 1.28 0.36
N VAL A 47 -11.20 1.97 1.27
CA VAL A 47 -11.42 1.80 2.72
C VAL A 47 -12.81 2.29 3.13
N SER A 48 -13.32 3.37 2.52
CA SER A 48 -14.68 3.85 2.75
C SER A 48 -15.75 2.84 2.30
N ARG A 49 -15.57 2.19 1.13
CA ARG A 49 -16.49 1.15 0.65
C ARG A 49 -16.41 -0.14 1.46
N LEU A 50 -15.23 -0.46 1.96
CA LEU A 50 -14.99 -1.64 2.79
C LEU A 50 -15.56 -1.44 4.21
N MET A 51 -15.69 -0.19 4.66
CA MET A 51 -16.04 0.17 6.04
C MET A 51 -15.10 -0.48 7.08
N ASP A 52 -13.83 -0.62 6.70
CA ASP A 52 -12.78 -1.25 7.51
C ASP A 52 -11.41 -0.72 7.09
N THR A 53 -10.38 -1.16 7.80
CA THR A 53 -8.98 -0.78 7.63
C THR A 53 -8.22 -1.75 6.74
N SER A 54 -7.26 -1.22 5.99
CA SER A 54 -6.39 -2.00 5.11
C SER A 54 -4.92 -1.65 5.28
N TRP A 55 -4.04 -2.64 5.32
CA TRP A 55 -2.61 -2.47 5.20
C TRP A 55 -2.25 -1.76 3.89
N ILE A 56 -1.33 -0.79 4.01
CA ILE A 56 -0.66 -0.14 2.90
C ILE A 56 0.85 -0.44 2.96
N GLY A 57 1.59 -0.09 1.92
CA GLY A 57 3.02 -0.38 1.80
C GLY A 57 3.93 0.48 2.67
N LEU A 58 3.41 1.14 3.71
CA LEU A 58 4.16 2.06 4.55
C LEU A 58 4.52 1.39 5.89
N SER A 59 5.78 1.52 6.29
CA SER A 59 6.28 1.00 7.56
C SER A 59 7.56 1.73 7.99
N ASP A 60 7.90 1.73 9.27
CA ASP A 60 9.19 2.18 9.79
C ASP A 60 9.99 1.04 10.46
N ARG A 61 9.61 -0.21 10.16
CA ARG A 61 10.28 -1.46 10.60
C ARG A 61 11.79 -1.50 10.41
N GLU A 62 12.31 -0.79 9.41
CA GLU A 62 13.75 -0.71 9.16
C GLU A 62 14.44 0.24 10.14
N LYS A 63 13.77 1.32 10.55
CA LYS A 63 14.28 2.36 11.42
C LYS A 63 13.12 3.18 12.02
N GLU A 64 12.90 2.99 13.32
CA GLU A 64 11.90 3.72 14.12
C GLU A 64 11.90 5.23 13.82
N GLY A 65 10.70 5.77 13.59
CA GLY A 65 10.47 7.17 13.25
C GLY A 65 10.84 7.55 11.80
N THR A 66 11.28 6.60 10.98
CA THR A 66 11.60 6.79 9.55
C THR A 66 10.72 5.92 8.68
N HIS A 67 9.52 6.40 8.39
CA HIS A 67 8.57 5.72 7.52
C HIS A 67 9.09 5.61 6.08
N LYS A 68 9.05 4.39 5.54
CA LYS A 68 9.51 4.03 4.20
C LYS A 68 8.48 3.15 3.51
N TRP A 69 8.30 3.39 2.22
CA TRP A 69 7.44 2.60 1.37
C TRP A 69 8.13 1.29 0.95
N VAL A 70 7.33 0.29 0.60
CA VAL A 70 7.82 -1.02 0.11
C VAL A 70 8.65 -0.94 -1.17
N ASP A 71 8.54 0.15 -1.94
CA ASP A 71 9.36 0.45 -3.12
C ASP A 71 10.72 1.08 -2.79
N GLY A 72 10.97 1.38 -1.52
CA GLY A 72 12.21 1.97 -1.03
C GLY A 72 12.16 3.48 -0.82
N THR A 73 11.12 4.17 -1.28
CA THR A 73 11.01 5.62 -1.18
C THR A 73 10.64 6.07 0.25
N PRO A 74 11.18 7.21 0.73
CA PRO A 74 10.80 7.74 2.04
C PRO A 74 9.40 8.35 1.99
N MET A 75 8.70 8.32 3.13
CA MET A 75 7.45 9.08 3.26
C MET A 75 7.75 10.58 3.16
N THR A 76 7.09 11.29 2.24
CA THR A 76 7.12 12.75 2.23
C THR A 76 6.05 13.31 3.17
N SER A 77 6.39 14.38 3.88
CA SER A 77 5.63 14.93 5.02
C SER A 77 4.25 15.51 4.69
N SER A 78 3.84 15.53 3.41
CA SER A 78 2.68 16.28 2.94
C SER A 78 1.34 15.53 2.95
N TRP A 79 1.31 14.23 3.31
CA TRP A 79 0.13 13.40 3.02
C TRP A 79 -0.76 13.03 4.20
N ARG A 80 -0.27 13.06 5.46
CA ARG A 80 -1.04 13.10 6.73
C ARG A 80 -0.12 12.78 7.91
N HIS A 81 -0.50 13.25 9.10
CA HIS A 81 0.10 12.80 10.36
C HIS A 81 -0.30 11.35 10.59
N VAL A 82 0.67 10.44 10.56
CA VAL A 82 0.52 9.14 11.21
C VAL A 82 0.41 9.44 12.70
N LYS A 83 -0.74 9.13 13.31
CA LYS A 83 -0.92 9.36 14.74
C LYS A 83 -0.10 8.33 15.50
N PRO A 84 0.92 8.72 16.29
CA PRO A 84 1.54 7.79 17.21
C PRO A 84 0.49 7.38 18.23
N ARG A 85 0.31 6.08 18.46
CA ARG A 85 -0.50 5.60 19.59
C ARG A 85 0.43 5.32 20.77
N ASP A 86 0.23 6.08 21.85
CA ASP A 86 1.07 6.11 23.03
C ASP A 86 0.74 4.95 24.00
N ASP A 87 1.03 3.70 23.61
CA ASP A 87 0.86 2.55 24.52
C ASP A 87 2.05 1.56 24.60
N GLY A 88 3.23 1.96 24.12
CA GLY A 88 4.49 1.26 24.39
C GLY A 88 4.74 -0.04 23.60
N GLY A 89 3.92 -0.34 22.58
CA GLY A 89 4.18 -1.43 21.63
C GLY A 89 4.83 -0.95 20.34
N ALA A 90 5.72 -1.78 19.75
CA ALA A 90 6.29 -1.55 18.41
C ALA A 90 5.17 -1.60 17.35
N ARG A 91 4.84 -0.45 16.76
CA ARG A 91 3.77 -0.29 15.78
C ARG A 91 4.31 0.11 14.43
N ASP A 92 5.08 -0.79 13.85
CA ASP A 92 5.94 -0.37 12.75
C ASP A 92 5.23 -0.37 11.38
N CYS A 93 3.94 -0.69 11.32
CA CYS A 93 3.18 -0.93 10.09
C CYS A 93 1.96 -0.03 10.01
N VAL A 94 1.63 0.46 8.81
CA VAL A 94 0.55 1.44 8.65
C VAL A 94 -0.67 0.86 7.96
N VAL A 95 -1.86 1.13 8.53
CA VAL A 95 -3.15 0.91 7.87
C VAL A 95 -3.73 2.22 7.36
N ALA A 96 -4.51 2.15 6.30
CA ALA A 96 -5.47 3.17 5.90
C ALA A 96 -6.88 2.78 6.36
N GLY A 97 -7.64 3.74 6.89
CA GLY A 97 -9.04 3.62 7.27
C GLY A 97 -9.80 4.92 6.98
N GLU A 98 -11.06 4.99 7.41
CA GLU A 98 -11.95 6.14 7.19
C GLU A 98 -11.38 7.45 7.77
N ASP A 99 -10.80 7.38 8.97
CA ASP A 99 -10.22 8.54 9.67
C ASP A 99 -8.82 8.92 9.16
N GLY A 100 -8.21 8.12 8.29
CA GLY A 100 -6.86 8.33 7.79
C GLY A 100 -5.93 7.15 8.01
N TRP A 101 -4.64 7.45 8.14
CA TRP A 101 -3.60 6.45 8.34
C TRP A 101 -3.22 6.34 9.81
N SER A 102 -2.98 5.12 10.28
CA SER A 102 -2.53 4.86 11.64
C SER A 102 -1.49 3.74 11.67
N GLU A 103 -0.50 3.93 12.53
CA GLU A 103 0.42 2.88 12.96
C GLU A 103 -0.33 1.79 13.72
N GLU A 104 -0.01 0.54 13.43
CA GLU A 104 -0.58 -0.65 14.04
C GLU A 104 0.53 -1.70 14.26
N PRO A 105 0.43 -2.54 15.29
CA PRO A 105 1.33 -3.68 15.44
C PRO A 105 1.25 -4.57 14.20
N CYS A 106 2.40 -4.83 13.57
CA CYS A 106 2.48 -5.55 12.28
C CYS A 106 1.84 -6.95 12.28
N ASN A 107 1.62 -7.54 13.47
CA ASN A 107 0.98 -8.85 13.64
C ASN A 107 -0.56 -8.81 13.66
N ARG A 108 -1.18 -7.61 13.70
CA ARG A 108 -2.64 -7.45 13.62
C ARG A 108 -3.17 -7.90 12.27
N LEU A 109 -4.45 -8.29 12.24
CA LEU A 109 -5.11 -8.75 11.02
C LEU A 109 -5.96 -7.62 10.44
N HIS A 110 -5.57 -7.14 9.27
CA HIS A 110 -6.33 -6.16 8.49
C HIS A 110 -6.51 -6.68 7.07
N HIS A 111 -7.43 -6.06 6.33
CA HIS A 111 -7.42 -6.21 4.87
C HIS A 111 -6.12 -5.63 4.32
N TRP A 112 -5.84 -5.80 3.03
CA TRP A 112 -4.70 -5.19 2.37
C TRP A 112 -5.05 -4.77 0.94
N ILE A 113 -4.31 -3.80 0.44
CA ILE A 113 -4.45 -3.29 -0.93
C ILE A 113 -3.15 -3.57 -1.66
N CYS A 114 -3.22 -4.43 -2.68
CA CYS A 114 -2.11 -4.62 -3.61
C CYS A 114 -2.17 -3.57 -4.73
N GLU A 115 -1.00 -3.14 -5.17
CA GLU A 115 -0.80 -2.30 -6.33
C GLU A 115 0.15 -2.99 -7.32
N LYS A 116 -0.26 -2.99 -8.58
CA LYS A 116 0.59 -3.37 -9.70
C LYS A 116 0.72 -2.17 -10.64
N VAL A 117 1.91 -1.58 -10.67
CA VAL A 117 2.26 -0.54 -11.64
C VAL A 117 2.30 -1.15 -13.03
N LEU A 118 1.56 -0.57 -13.95
CA LEU A 118 1.57 -0.92 -15.36
C LEU A 118 2.59 -0.04 -16.06
N ASP A 119 3.76 -0.62 -16.33
CA ASP A 119 4.68 -0.08 -17.32
C ASP A 119 4.03 -0.26 -18.70
N LEU A 120 3.41 0.81 -19.20
CA LEU A 120 2.70 0.77 -20.48
C LEU A 120 3.67 0.48 -21.62
N ASP A 121 4.92 0.95 -21.57
CA ASP A 121 5.91 0.66 -22.59
C ASP A 121 6.24 -0.85 -22.61
N HIS A 122 6.34 -1.47 -21.43
CA HIS A 122 6.50 -2.92 -21.33
C HIS A 122 5.26 -3.70 -21.81
N LEU A 123 4.06 -3.27 -21.43
CA LEU A 123 2.82 -3.96 -21.84
C LEU A 123 2.56 -3.87 -23.34
N GLU A 124 2.93 -2.76 -23.97
CA GLU A 124 2.89 -2.64 -25.43
C GLU A 124 3.93 -3.55 -26.09
N ALA A 125 5.13 -3.65 -25.52
CA ALA A 125 6.14 -4.58 -25.99
C ALA A 125 5.74 -6.06 -25.83
N GLU A 126 5.00 -6.43 -24.79
CA GLU A 126 4.44 -7.79 -24.61
C GLU A 126 3.31 -8.07 -25.62
N ARG A 127 2.35 -7.15 -25.77
CA ARG A 127 1.25 -7.28 -26.74
C ARG A 127 1.77 -7.44 -28.17
N ASN A 128 2.84 -6.74 -28.52
CA ASN A 128 3.45 -6.83 -29.84
C ASN A 128 4.26 -8.12 -30.07
N LYS A 129 4.57 -8.90 -29.03
CA LYS A 129 5.22 -10.22 -29.14
C LYS A 129 4.23 -11.36 -29.37
N GLU A 130 2.95 -11.18 -29.04
CA GLU A 130 1.93 -12.23 -29.22
C GLU A 130 1.40 -12.32 -30.66
N GLY A 131 1.79 -11.39 -31.53
CA GLY A 131 1.38 -11.37 -32.95
C GLY A 131 -0.11 -11.06 -33.15
N PRO A 132 -0.55 -10.80 -34.39
CA PRO A 132 -1.97 -10.62 -34.71
C PRO A 132 -2.80 -11.89 -34.52
#